data_AF-A0AAV7K7A6-F1
#
_entry.id   AF-A0AAV7K7A6-F1
#
_cell.length_a   1.000
_cell.length_b   1.000
_cell.length_c   1.000
_cell.angle_alpha   90.00
_cell.angle_beta   90.00
_cell.angle_gamma   90.00
#
_symmetry.space_group_name_H-M   'P 1'
#
loop_
_entity.id
_entity.type
_entity.pdbx_description
1 polymer ?
#
loop_
_entity_poly.entity_id
_entity_poly.type
_entity_poly.pdbx_seq_one_letter_code
_entity_poly.pdbx_strand_id
1 'polypeptide(L)'
;MTSKQTTAITGFVKKAYLGYFGMRLGDQDKTWAPHTVCRSCVENLRQWTKGIRKSLSFGIPMIWREPQNHISDCYFCMATISGFNAKTKSLIKYPNLHSAIRPVPHSIDVPVPKFTNLGVISEIDDCETRDSLIREDEDFIPCVLSRSNSPQLFNQSELNDLARDLDLPKESAELLGSRLKEKNLKLPETKFYSYRHREIEFLKYFIMEDGFVFCHDVSPLVNALGCPYVPNDWRLFIDSSKQSLKCVLLHNGNKFSSIPIGHSVSLKERYDNMKIVLHKINYNQHNWVICGDLKIICILLGQQSGYTKYPCFLCLWDSRAKSEYYSRQSWPARTNLNVGDKNIIHEPLVDPLKILLPPLHIKLGLMKQFVRALDKEGNCFKYITEKFYYLSDEKRKAGIFDGPQIRQLVRDDNFSNSMICKENVHGMHL
;
A
#
# COMPACT_ATOMS: atom_id res chain seq x y z
N MET A 1 -19.81 4.71 16.79
CA MET A 1 -18.65 3.91 17.26
C MET A 1 -17.39 4.55 16.68
N THR A 2 -16.35 4.77 17.48
CA THR A 2 -15.06 5.28 16.96
C THR A 2 -14.32 4.15 16.24
N SER A 3 -13.67 4.43 15.11
CA SER A 3 -13.00 3.42 14.26
C SER A 3 -11.94 2.57 14.97
N LYS A 4 -11.47 3.02 16.14
CA LYS A 4 -10.49 2.33 16.98
C LYS A 4 -11.02 1.07 17.69
N GLN A 5 -12.34 0.81 17.72
CA GLN A 5 -12.95 -0.29 18.50
C GLN A 5 -13.50 -1.46 17.66
N THR A 6 -13.36 -1.40 16.33
CA THR A 6 -13.86 -2.42 15.40
C THR A 6 -12.71 -3.12 14.67
N THR A 7 -12.97 -4.31 14.14
CA THR A 7 -12.05 -5.16 13.35
C THR A 7 -12.79 -5.75 12.17
N ALA A 8 -12.06 -6.13 11.11
CA ALA A 8 -12.63 -6.85 9.98
C ALA A 8 -13.24 -8.18 10.42
N ILE A 9 -14.29 -8.61 9.71
CA ILE A 9 -14.93 -9.91 9.92
C ILE A 9 -14.07 -10.98 9.26
N THR A 10 -13.30 -11.71 10.06
CA THR A 10 -12.43 -12.78 9.58
C THR A 10 -13.18 -14.10 9.40
N GLY A 11 -12.57 -15.06 8.70
CA GLY A 11 -13.10 -16.43 8.59
C GLY A 11 -13.33 -17.09 9.96
N PHE A 12 -12.48 -16.79 10.95
CA PHE A 12 -12.70 -17.20 12.34
C PHE A 12 -14.01 -16.64 12.90
N VAL A 13 -14.26 -15.34 12.73
CA VAL A 13 -15.48 -14.69 13.24
C VAL A 13 -16.71 -15.32 12.59
N LYS A 14 -16.70 -15.56 11.27
CA LYS A 14 -17.82 -16.22 10.58
C LYS A 14 -18.11 -17.62 11.16
N LYS A 15 -17.08 -18.44 11.37
CA LYS A 15 -17.20 -19.80 11.91
C LYS A 15 -17.64 -19.82 13.38
N ALA A 16 -17.07 -18.94 14.21
CA ALA A 16 -17.42 -18.83 15.63
C ALA A 16 -18.82 -18.24 15.84
N TYR A 17 -19.21 -17.25 15.03
CA TYR A 17 -20.55 -16.66 15.05
C TYR A 17 -21.62 -17.71 14.68
N LEU A 18 -21.37 -18.51 13.63
CA LEU A 18 -22.25 -19.63 13.27
C LEU A 18 -22.35 -20.66 14.40
N GLY A 19 -21.23 -21.00 15.04
CA GLY A 19 -21.22 -21.93 16.16
C GLY A 19 -21.96 -21.40 17.40
N TYR A 20 -21.91 -20.09 17.66
CA TYR A 20 -22.54 -19.47 18.84
C TYR A 20 -24.03 -19.21 18.63
N PHE A 21 -24.38 -18.51 17.54
CA PHE A 21 -25.75 -18.05 17.30
C PHE A 21 -26.57 -19.02 16.44
N GLY A 22 -25.95 -20.07 15.89
CA GLY A 22 -26.63 -21.03 15.01
C GLY A 22 -27.03 -20.45 13.65
N MET A 23 -26.60 -19.23 13.32
CA MET A 23 -26.95 -18.54 12.07
C MET A 23 -25.70 -17.99 11.38
N ARG A 24 -25.72 -17.97 10.04
CA ARG A 24 -24.62 -17.41 9.24
C ARG A 24 -24.66 -15.89 9.30
N LEU A 25 -23.48 -15.27 9.29
CA LEU A 25 -23.38 -13.83 9.13
C LEU A 25 -23.67 -13.48 7.66
N GLY A 26 -24.88 -12.96 7.41
CA GLY A 26 -25.40 -12.63 6.08
C GLY A 26 -25.07 -11.21 5.60
N ASP A 27 -25.49 -10.93 4.37
CA ASP A 27 -25.56 -9.61 3.73
C ASP A 27 -24.24 -8.81 3.72
N GLN A 28 -23.10 -9.51 3.76
CA GLN A 28 -21.76 -8.88 3.76
C GLN A 28 -21.41 -8.23 2.41
N ASP A 29 -22.19 -8.50 1.35
CA ASP A 29 -22.15 -7.82 0.05
C ASP A 29 -23.00 -6.54 0.01
N LYS A 30 -23.84 -6.30 1.03
CA LYS A 30 -24.75 -5.14 1.07
C LYS A 30 -24.14 -3.98 1.84
N THR A 31 -24.16 -2.79 1.24
CA THR A 31 -23.57 -1.56 1.80
C THR A 31 -24.24 -1.08 3.10
N TRP A 32 -25.47 -1.51 3.37
CA TRP A 32 -26.20 -1.16 4.60
C TRP A 32 -25.89 -2.09 5.78
N ALA A 33 -25.24 -3.23 5.55
CA ALA A 33 -24.89 -4.18 6.60
C ALA A 33 -23.55 -3.81 7.26
N PRO A 34 -23.33 -4.15 8.54
CA PRO A 34 -22.03 -3.96 9.16
C PRO A 34 -20.96 -4.87 8.54
N HIS A 35 -19.93 -4.27 7.98
CA HIS A 35 -18.74 -4.96 7.44
C HIS A 35 -17.60 -5.10 8.47
N THR A 36 -17.81 -4.61 9.69
CA THR A 36 -16.85 -4.70 10.79
C THR A 36 -17.54 -5.15 12.07
N VAL A 37 -16.79 -5.80 12.94
CA VAL A 37 -17.25 -6.33 14.22
C VAL A 37 -16.48 -5.67 15.36
N CYS A 38 -17.11 -5.50 16.52
CA CYS A 38 -16.44 -4.90 17.66
C CYS A 38 -15.32 -5.82 18.21
N ARG A 39 -14.17 -5.28 18.63
CA ARG A 39 -13.05 -6.08 19.14
C ARG A 39 -13.45 -6.94 20.34
N SER A 40 -14.23 -6.38 21.26
CA SER A 40 -14.73 -7.12 22.41
C SER A 40 -15.67 -8.26 22.01
N CYS A 41 -16.45 -8.10 20.93
CA CYS A 41 -17.30 -9.15 20.39
C CYS A 41 -16.46 -10.33 19.88
N VAL A 42 -15.39 -10.04 19.12
CA VAL A 42 -14.45 -11.06 18.61
C VAL A 42 -13.76 -11.78 19.74
N GLU A 43 -13.28 -11.04 20.74
CA GLU A 43 -12.56 -11.63 21.86
C GLU A 43 -13.49 -12.47 22.75
N ASN A 44 -14.74 -12.03 22.97
CA ASN A 44 -15.73 -12.82 23.69
C ASN A 44 -16.04 -14.14 22.97
N LEU A 45 -16.17 -14.12 21.64
CA LEU A 45 -16.33 -15.33 20.84
C LEU A 45 -15.09 -16.23 20.95
N ARG A 46 -13.88 -15.67 20.88
CA ARG A 46 -12.61 -16.40 21.05
C ARG A 46 -12.51 -17.08 22.41
N GLN A 47 -12.80 -16.36 23.49
CA GLN A 47 -12.78 -16.92 24.84
C GLN A 47 -13.85 -18.00 25.03
N TRP A 48 -15.02 -17.86 24.41
CA TRP A 48 -16.04 -18.90 24.42
C TRP A 48 -15.57 -20.17 23.67
N THR A 49 -14.95 -20.03 22.49
CA THR A 49 -14.39 -21.20 21.77
C THR A 49 -13.27 -21.91 22.52
N LYS A 50 -12.57 -21.22 23.43
CA LYS A 50 -11.54 -21.78 24.31
C LYS A 50 -12.09 -22.31 25.64
N GLY A 51 -13.39 -22.20 25.89
CA GLY A 51 -14.02 -22.57 27.16
C GLY A 51 -13.68 -21.63 28.34
N ILE A 52 -12.97 -20.52 28.10
CA ILE A 52 -12.59 -19.54 29.12
C ILE A 52 -13.82 -18.73 29.56
N ARG A 53 -14.72 -18.42 28.62
CA ARG A 53 -15.94 -17.62 28.87
C ARG A 53 -17.19 -18.46 28.62
N LYS A 54 -18.13 -18.43 29.57
CA LYS A 54 -19.38 -19.19 29.48
C LYS A 54 -20.35 -18.66 28.40
N SER A 55 -20.51 -17.34 28.29
CA SER A 55 -21.45 -16.73 27.35
C SER A 55 -21.05 -15.30 26.95
N LEU A 56 -21.62 -14.83 25.84
CA LEU A 56 -21.72 -13.41 25.52
C LEU A 56 -22.79 -12.75 26.41
N SER A 57 -22.90 -11.42 26.36
CA SER A 57 -23.92 -10.67 27.11
C SER A 57 -25.32 -10.73 26.48
N PHE A 58 -25.43 -11.27 25.27
CA PHE A 58 -26.67 -11.41 24.52
C PHE A 58 -26.69 -12.72 23.76
N GLY A 59 -27.88 -13.31 23.64
CA GLY A 59 -28.09 -14.55 22.92
C GLY A 59 -28.63 -14.36 21.51
N ILE A 60 -29.25 -13.21 21.22
CA ILE A 60 -29.58 -12.79 19.85
C ILE A 60 -28.77 -11.53 19.53
N PRO A 61 -27.99 -11.52 18.45
CA PRO A 61 -27.20 -10.36 18.05
C PRO A 61 -28.11 -9.26 17.50
N MET A 62 -27.53 -8.07 17.26
CA MET A 62 -28.24 -7.01 16.55
C MET A 62 -28.57 -7.49 15.14
N ILE A 63 -29.84 -7.36 14.72
CA ILE A 63 -30.31 -7.79 13.39
C ILE A 63 -30.42 -6.55 12.51
N TRP A 64 -29.76 -6.59 11.37
CA TRP A 64 -29.76 -5.54 10.36
C TRP A 64 -30.62 -5.96 9.16
N ARG A 65 -31.40 -5.02 8.64
CA ARG A 65 -32.21 -5.17 7.42
C ARG A 65 -32.06 -3.91 6.58
N GLU A 66 -32.43 -4.00 5.31
CA GLU A 66 -32.40 -2.86 4.39
C GLU A 66 -33.29 -1.72 4.93
N PRO A 67 -32.74 -0.49 5.09
CA PRO A 67 -33.49 0.65 5.58
C PRO A 67 -34.48 1.16 4.53
N GLN A 68 -35.71 1.47 4.94
CA GLN A 68 -36.74 1.96 4.02
C GLN A 68 -36.55 3.43 3.63
N ASN A 69 -36.02 4.26 4.54
CA ASN A 69 -35.78 5.68 4.31
C ASN A 69 -34.82 6.29 5.35
N HIS A 70 -34.24 7.45 5.02
CA HIS A 70 -33.29 8.17 5.88
C HIS A 70 -33.94 9.00 7.01
N ILE A 71 -35.27 9.08 7.07
CA ILE A 71 -36.00 9.97 7.99
C ILE A 71 -36.44 9.22 9.25
N SER A 72 -37.03 8.03 9.09
CA SER A 72 -37.70 7.26 10.14
C SER A 72 -37.11 5.86 10.36
N ASP A 73 -36.28 5.37 9.42
CA ASP A 73 -35.75 4.01 9.44
C ASP A 73 -34.24 3.99 9.14
N CYS A 74 -33.51 5.01 9.60
CA CYS A 74 -32.05 5.08 9.51
C CYS A 74 -31.42 5.10 10.90
N TYR A 75 -30.88 3.95 11.31
CA TYR A 75 -30.25 3.79 12.63
C TYR A 75 -29.14 4.81 12.89
N PHE A 76 -28.31 5.10 11.89
CA PHE A 76 -27.21 6.07 12.02
C PHE A 76 -27.69 7.52 12.08
N CYS A 77 -28.76 7.85 11.37
CA CYS A 77 -29.35 9.19 11.35
C CYS A 77 -30.06 9.51 12.67
N MET A 78 -30.67 8.50 13.30
CA MET A 78 -31.46 8.65 14.53
C MET A 78 -30.64 8.48 15.82
N ALA A 79 -29.47 7.85 15.76
CA ALA A 79 -28.60 7.69 16.93
C ALA A 79 -27.75 8.96 17.17
N THR A 80 -28.28 9.93 17.92
CA THR A 80 -27.52 11.13 18.31
C THR A 80 -26.45 10.77 19.34
N ILE A 81 -25.23 10.56 18.86
CA ILE A 81 -24.05 10.22 19.68
C ILE A 81 -23.16 11.43 20.01
N SER A 82 -23.45 12.60 19.43
CA SER A 82 -22.72 13.85 19.68
C SER A 82 -23.02 14.39 21.09
N GLY A 83 -21.98 14.69 21.86
CA GLY A 83 -22.08 15.28 23.22
C GLY A 83 -21.92 14.29 24.38
N PHE A 84 -21.76 12.99 24.10
CA PHE A 84 -21.51 11.97 25.13
C PHE A 84 -20.02 11.65 25.24
N ASN A 85 -19.52 11.51 26.47
CA ASN A 85 -18.15 11.11 26.78
C ASN A 85 -18.13 9.71 27.42
N ALA A 86 -16.95 9.18 27.78
CA ALA A 86 -16.81 7.84 28.34
C ALA A 86 -17.68 7.62 29.60
N LYS A 87 -17.86 8.66 30.44
CA LYS A 87 -18.65 8.60 31.67
C LYS A 87 -20.15 8.71 31.42
N THR A 88 -20.58 9.36 30.33
CA THR A 88 -22.00 9.56 29.99
C THR A 88 -22.52 8.63 28.89
N LYS A 89 -21.68 7.72 28.37
CA LYS A 89 -22.02 6.79 27.27
C LYS A 89 -23.22 5.88 27.58
N SER A 90 -23.45 5.52 28.83
CA SER A 90 -24.59 4.70 29.26
C SER A 90 -25.95 5.41 29.06
N LEU A 91 -25.95 6.74 28.93
CA LEU A 91 -27.15 7.54 28.73
C LEU A 91 -27.57 7.62 27.25
N ILE A 92 -26.76 7.09 26.32
CA ILE A 92 -27.10 7.08 24.90
C ILE A 92 -28.30 6.16 24.67
N LYS A 93 -29.40 6.76 24.21
CA LYS A 93 -30.60 6.03 23.79
C LYS A 93 -30.48 5.68 22.30
N TYR A 94 -30.05 4.45 22.02
CA TYR A 94 -30.08 3.91 20.64
C TYR A 94 -31.52 3.60 20.26
N PRO A 95 -32.04 3.91 19.07
CA PRO A 95 -33.41 3.51 18.71
C PRO A 95 -33.53 1.99 18.48
N ASN A 96 -34.76 1.47 18.48
CA ASN A 96 -35.07 0.12 17.98
C ASN A 96 -35.91 0.31 16.72
N LEU A 97 -35.38 -0.09 15.56
CA LEU A 97 -35.96 0.21 14.24
C LEU A 97 -36.30 -1.08 13.50
N HIS A 98 -37.07 -0.97 12.41
CA HIS A 98 -37.33 -2.12 11.55
C HIS A 98 -36.04 -2.58 10.84
N SER A 99 -35.23 -1.62 10.40
CA SER A 99 -33.90 -1.83 9.80
C SER A 99 -32.81 -2.26 10.77
N ALA A 100 -32.97 -1.99 12.08
CA ALA A 100 -31.96 -2.28 13.10
C ALA A 100 -32.61 -2.66 14.43
N ILE A 101 -32.75 -3.97 14.65
CA ILE A 101 -33.34 -4.55 15.86
C ILE A 101 -32.24 -4.78 16.89
N ARG A 102 -32.41 -4.27 18.11
CA ARG A 102 -31.40 -4.36 19.17
C ARG A 102 -31.12 -5.81 19.61
N PRO A 103 -29.91 -6.11 20.11
CA PRO A 103 -29.58 -7.41 20.68
C PRO A 103 -30.51 -7.80 21.83
N VAL A 104 -30.82 -9.10 21.94
CA VAL A 104 -31.65 -9.66 23.01
C VAL A 104 -30.74 -10.41 24.00
N PRO A 105 -30.78 -10.06 25.30
CA PRO A 105 -30.08 -10.79 26.35
C PRO A 105 -30.46 -12.28 26.40
N HIS A 106 -29.60 -13.10 26.99
CA HIS A 106 -29.97 -14.49 27.28
C HIS A 106 -31.15 -14.56 28.25
N SER A 107 -32.06 -15.49 27.99
CA SER A 107 -33.23 -15.78 28.82
C SER A 107 -33.50 -17.29 28.81
N ILE A 108 -34.58 -17.73 29.45
CA ILE A 108 -35.04 -19.13 29.37
C ILE A 108 -35.31 -19.52 27.90
N ASP A 109 -35.85 -18.58 27.11
CA ASP A 109 -36.17 -18.77 25.69
C ASP A 109 -34.94 -18.61 24.77
N VAL A 110 -33.87 -17.98 25.27
CA VAL A 110 -32.60 -17.77 24.55
C VAL A 110 -31.44 -18.33 25.37
N PRO A 111 -31.31 -19.67 25.45
CA PRO A 111 -30.33 -20.33 26.31
C PRO A 111 -28.89 -20.04 25.87
N VAL A 112 -27.94 -20.21 26.80
CA VAL A 112 -26.51 -20.07 26.52
C VAL A 112 -26.03 -21.30 25.72
N PRO A 113 -25.45 -21.10 24.52
CA PRO A 113 -24.93 -22.20 23.72
C PRO A 113 -23.65 -22.79 24.36
N LYS A 114 -23.57 -24.12 24.43
CA LYS A 114 -22.34 -24.83 24.79
C LYS A 114 -21.47 -24.98 23.55
N PHE A 115 -20.20 -24.63 23.65
CA PHE A 115 -19.26 -24.86 22.56
C PHE A 115 -19.08 -26.36 22.31
N THR A 116 -19.27 -26.78 21.06
CA THR A 116 -19.03 -28.17 20.62
C THR A 116 -17.91 -28.21 19.59
N ASN A 117 -18.04 -27.48 18.48
CA ASN A 117 -17.03 -27.30 17.44
C ASN A 117 -17.24 -25.97 16.70
N LEU A 118 -16.22 -25.50 15.97
CA LEU A 118 -16.39 -24.37 15.04
C LEU A 118 -17.30 -24.76 13.86
N GLY A 119 -18.17 -23.84 13.43
CA GLY A 119 -19.07 -24.09 12.31
C GLY A 119 -18.31 -24.39 11.01
N VAL A 120 -18.73 -25.43 10.28
CA VAL A 120 -18.20 -25.76 8.95
C VAL A 120 -18.81 -24.80 7.95
N ILE A 121 -17.97 -24.01 7.29
CA ILE A 121 -18.36 -23.10 6.21
C ILE A 121 -17.57 -23.54 4.97
N SER A 122 -18.27 -23.91 3.90
CA SER A 122 -17.68 -24.29 2.62
C SER A 122 -16.91 -23.10 2.01
N GLU A 123 -15.65 -23.31 1.68
CA GLU A 123 -14.68 -22.31 1.19
C GLU A 123 -14.97 -21.89 -0.26
N ILE A 124 -15.96 -21.02 -0.48
CA ILE A 124 -16.26 -20.45 -1.81
C ILE A 124 -16.32 -18.91 -1.80
N ASP A 125 -15.86 -18.22 -0.75
CA ASP A 125 -15.78 -16.74 -0.83
C ASP A 125 -14.75 -16.14 0.13
N ASP A 126 -13.48 -16.20 -0.29
CA ASP A 126 -12.36 -15.51 0.36
C ASP A 126 -12.02 -14.22 -0.38
N CYS A 127 -12.03 -13.12 0.36
CA CYS A 127 -11.19 -11.96 0.07
C CYS A 127 -10.55 -11.55 1.41
N GLU A 128 -9.28 -11.93 1.57
CA GLU A 128 -8.45 -11.53 2.71
C GLU A 128 -8.11 -10.03 2.62
N THR A 129 -8.75 -9.21 3.46
CA THR A 129 -8.31 -7.83 3.67
C THR A 129 -7.51 -7.74 4.95
N ARG A 130 -6.19 -7.57 4.78
CA ARG A 130 -5.22 -7.20 5.82
C ARG A 130 -5.39 -5.73 6.22
N ASP A 131 -4.91 -5.47 7.43
CA ASP A 131 -4.38 -4.21 7.97
C ASP A 131 -5.27 -3.29 8.83
N SER A 132 -4.88 -3.29 10.12
CA SER A 132 -4.31 -2.14 10.86
C SER A 132 -5.23 -0.97 11.23
N LEU A 133 -5.41 -0.79 12.55
CA LEU A 133 -4.83 0.31 13.34
C LEU A 133 -5.50 0.35 14.74
N ILE A 134 -4.71 0.05 15.78
CA ILE A 134 -5.04 0.36 17.18
C ILE A 134 -4.42 1.73 17.49
N ARG A 135 -5.19 2.61 18.12
CA ARG A 135 -4.65 3.65 19.00
C ARG A 135 -5.33 3.47 20.35
N GLU A 136 -4.53 3.45 21.38
CA GLU A 136 -4.84 3.28 22.80
C GLU A 136 -5.85 4.35 23.28
N ASP A 137 -6.72 4.02 24.25
CA ASP A 137 -6.38 4.10 25.69
C ASP A 137 -7.46 3.54 26.64
N GLU A 138 -7.00 3.19 27.86
CA GLU A 138 -7.68 2.92 29.15
C GLU A 138 -8.59 1.68 29.30
N ASP A 139 -8.02 0.59 29.85
CA ASP A 139 -8.55 -0.19 31.01
C ASP A 139 -7.76 -1.51 31.17
N PHE A 140 -6.58 -1.44 31.80
CA PHE A 140 -5.84 -2.63 32.24
C PHE A 140 -6.42 -3.13 33.57
N ILE A 141 -7.23 -4.19 33.55
CA ILE A 141 -7.66 -4.92 34.74
C ILE A 141 -6.76 -6.16 34.88
N PRO A 142 -5.94 -6.30 35.95
CA PRO A 142 -5.11 -7.49 36.13
C PRO A 142 -6.01 -8.71 36.35
N CYS A 143 -5.84 -9.73 35.52
CA CYS A 143 -6.52 -11.01 35.68
C CYS A 143 -5.93 -11.73 36.90
N VAL A 144 -6.74 -11.94 37.95
CA VAL A 144 -6.41 -12.81 39.08
C VAL A 144 -6.59 -14.26 38.63
N LEU A 145 -5.63 -14.76 37.88
CA LEU A 145 -5.46 -16.19 37.63
C LEU A 145 -4.24 -16.64 38.41
N SER A 146 -4.38 -17.76 39.11
CA SER A 146 -3.42 -18.44 39.98
C SER A 146 -1.98 -18.31 39.45
N ARG A 147 -1.28 -17.24 39.84
CA ARG A 147 0.12 -17.04 39.52
C ARG A 147 0.91 -17.89 40.51
N SER A 148 1.77 -18.77 40.00
CA SER A 148 2.97 -19.09 40.76
C SER A 148 3.60 -17.78 41.20
N ASN A 149 4.07 -17.67 42.45
CA ASN A 149 4.71 -16.44 42.97
C ASN A 149 6.00 -16.04 42.22
N SER A 150 6.36 -16.76 41.14
CA SER A 150 7.43 -16.42 40.23
C SER A 150 6.94 -15.50 39.10
N PRO A 151 7.76 -14.51 38.69
CA PRO A 151 7.45 -13.69 37.52
C PRO A 151 7.36 -14.57 36.26
N GLN A 152 6.30 -14.38 35.47
CA GLN A 152 6.22 -14.97 34.13
C GLN A 152 7.20 -14.25 33.21
N LEU A 153 8.12 -15.01 32.63
CA LEU A 153 9.17 -14.50 31.76
C LEU A 153 8.73 -14.60 30.30
N PHE A 154 8.98 -13.55 29.52
CA PHE A 154 8.69 -13.56 28.09
C PHE A 154 9.61 -14.51 27.33
N ASN A 155 9.01 -15.43 26.57
CA ASN A 155 9.69 -16.20 25.54
C ASN A 155 9.80 -15.41 24.21
N GLN A 156 10.52 -15.94 23.21
CA GLN A 156 10.72 -15.24 21.93
C GLN A 156 9.42 -14.96 21.17
N SER A 157 8.48 -15.91 21.17
CA SER A 157 7.19 -15.72 20.50
C SER A 157 6.41 -14.61 21.18
N GLU A 158 6.30 -14.65 22.50
CA GLU A 158 5.55 -13.66 23.27
C GLU A 158 6.14 -12.26 23.15
N LEU A 159 7.46 -12.13 23.11
CA LEU A 159 8.12 -10.83 22.89
C LEU A 159 7.88 -10.30 21.47
N ASN A 160 7.92 -11.18 20.46
CA ASN A 160 7.64 -10.79 19.07
C ASN A 160 6.17 -10.42 18.89
N ASP A 161 5.27 -11.16 19.53
CA ASP A 161 3.83 -10.90 19.53
C ASP A 161 3.54 -9.56 20.21
N LEU A 162 4.14 -9.30 21.37
CA LEU A 162 4.02 -8.02 22.06
C LEU A 162 4.50 -6.85 21.18
N ALA A 163 5.66 -6.98 20.54
CA ALA A 163 6.18 -5.94 19.65
C ALA A 163 5.26 -5.70 18.44
N ARG A 164 4.66 -6.77 17.90
CA ARG A 164 3.72 -6.71 16.77
C ARG A 164 2.37 -6.12 17.17
N ASP A 165 1.84 -6.52 18.32
CA ASP A 165 0.54 -6.05 18.84
C ASP A 165 0.60 -4.55 19.17
N LEU A 166 1.75 -4.08 19.66
CA LEU A 166 2.05 -2.68 19.92
C LEU A 166 2.48 -1.90 18.66
N ASP A 167 2.57 -2.55 17.50
CA ASP A 167 3.03 -1.97 16.23
C ASP A 167 4.35 -1.19 16.37
N LEU A 168 5.29 -1.74 17.16
CA LEU A 168 6.51 -1.03 17.49
C LEU A 168 7.49 -1.01 16.32
N PRO A 169 8.07 0.15 15.98
CA PRO A 169 9.21 0.19 15.08
C PRO A 169 10.40 -0.54 15.71
N LYS A 170 11.33 -1.01 14.86
CA LYS A 170 12.45 -1.88 15.27
C LYS A 170 13.21 -1.35 16.50
N GLU A 171 13.56 -0.07 16.49
CA GLU A 171 14.30 0.59 17.58
C GLU A 171 13.51 0.59 18.90
N SER A 172 12.20 0.83 18.84
CA SER A 172 11.32 0.81 20.02
C SER A 172 11.09 -0.61 20.54
N ALA A 173 11.00 -1.62 19.66
CA ALA A 173 10.91 -3.02 20.04
C ALA A 173 12.22 -3.51 20.71
N GLU A 174 13.37 -3.08 20.19
CA GLU A 174 14.69 -3.35 20.79
C GLU A 174 14.83 -2.69 22.17
N LEU A 175 14.41 -1.43 22.30
CA LEU A 175 14.40 -0.72 23.57
C LEU A 175 13.48 -1.42 24.59
N LEU A 176 12.26 -1.81 24.17
CA LEU A 176 11.31 -2.55 25.02
C LEU A 176 11.93 -3.84 25.54
N GLY A 177 12.50 -4.66 24.66
CA GLY A 177 13.11 -5.91 25.07
C GLY A 177 14.38 -5.72 25.93
N SER A 178 15.12 -4.62 25.76
CA SER A 178 16.21 -4.23 26.66
C SER A 178 15.71 -3.91 28.07
N ARG A 179 14.63 -3.13 28.20
CA ARG A 179 14.01 -2.82 29.50
C ARG A 179 13.45 -4.05 30.19
N LEU A 180 12.84 -4.97 29.43
CA LEU A 180 12.37 -6.26 29.96
C LEU A 180 13.52 -7.14 30.46
N LYS A 181 14.70 -7.07 29.81
CA LYS A 181 15.92 -7.74 30.29
C LYS A 181 16.45 -7.14 31.59
N GLU A 182 16.53 -5.81 31.70
CA GLU A 182 16.95 -5.11 32.93
C GLU A 182 16.07 -5.48 34.14
N LYS A 183 14.78 -5.76 33.89
CA LYS A 183 13.81 -6.14 34.92
C LYS A 183 13.74 -7.65 35.19
N ASN A 184 14.62 -8.46 34.59
CA ASN A 184 14.59 -9.92 34.68
C ASN A 184 13.23 -10.53 34.29
N LEU A 185 12.53 -9.92 33.32
CA LEU A 185 11.20 -10.38 32.84
C LEU A 185 11.30 -11.20 31.56
N LYS A 186 12.48 -11.70 31.23
CA LYS A 186 12.76 -12.38 29.97
C LYS A 186 13.48 -13.69 30.23
N LEU A 187 13.15 -14.74 29.49
CA LEU A 187 13.92 -15.99 29.54
C LEU A 187 15.36 -15.74 29.05
N PRO A 188 16.37 -16.49 29.57
CA PRO A 188 17.78 -16.30 29.20
C PRO A 188 18.04 -16.36 27.69
N GLU A 189 17.29 -17.19 26.97
CA GLU A 189 17.47 -17.47 25.54
C GLU A 189 16.75 -16.50 24.59
N THR A 190 15.79 -15.72 25.10
CA THR A 190 15.02 -14.78 24.28
C THR A 190 15.91 -13.63 23.82
N LYS A 191 15.95 -13.32 22.52
CA LYS A 191 16.68 -12.17 21.98
C LYS A 191 15.71 -10.99 21.79
N PHE A 192 16.16 -9.79 22.17
CA PHE A 192 15.39 -8.56 21.98
C PHE A 192 15.83 -7.75 20.76
N TYR A 193 17.00 -8.08 20.21
CA TYR A 193 17.38 -7.67 18.88
C TYR A 193 16.85 -8.72 17.90
N SER A 194 16.01 -8.28 16.96
CA SER A 194 15.65 -9.10 15.82
C SER A 194 16.30 -8.46 14.59
N TYR A 195 17.45 -9.01 14.20
CA TYR A 195 17.77 -9.00 12.78
C TYR A 195 17.00 -10.16 12.21
N ARG A 196 16.14 -9.89 11.21
CA ARG A 196 15.77 -10.96 10.29
C ARG A 196 17.11 -11.50 9.77
N HIS A 197 17.24 -12.81 9.71
CA HIS A 197 18.42 -13.47 9.14
C HIS A 197 18.05 -14.14 7.81
N ARG A 198 16.86 -13.84 7.29
CA ARG A 198 16.38 -14.37 6.00
C ARG A 198 17.27 -13.89 4.86
N GLU A 199 17.89 -12.72 5.01
CA GLU A 199 18.84 -12.21 4.04
C GLU A 199 20.19 -12.93 4.09
N ILE A 200 20.56 -13.58 5.20
CA ILE A 200 21.90 -14.20 5.35
C ILE A 200 22.18 -15.21 4.23
N GLU A 201 21.19 -16.02 3.86
CA GLU A 201 21.35 -17.01 2.78
C GLU A 201 21.56 -16.35 1.40
N PHE A 202 21.11 -15.11 1.24
CA PHE A 202 21.22 -14.33 0.01
C PHE A 202 22.41 -13.36 0.01
N LEU A 203 22.99 -13.02 1.17
CA LEU A 203 24.15 -12.11 1.27
C LEU A 203 25.31 -12.57 0.39
N LYS A 204 25.49 -13.89 0.24
CA LYS A 204 26.52 -14.48 -0.62
C LYS A 204 26.40 -14.10 -2.10
N TYR A 205 25.26 -13.56 -2.56
CA TYR A 205 25.05 -13.09 -3.93
C TYR A 205 25.33 -11.59 -4.11
N PHE A 206 25.59 -10.86 -3.02
CA PHE A 206 25.79 -9.41 -3.03
C PHE A 206 27.21 -9.04 -2.63
N ILE A 207 27.75 -8.02 -3.29
CA ILE A 207 29.04 -7.41 -3.00
C ILE A 207 28.83 -5.92 -2.74
N MET A 208 29.56 -5.35 -1.78
CA MET A 208 29.60 -3.92 -1.54
C MET A 208 30.97 -3.38 -1.95
N GLU A 209 31.00 -2.46 -2.91
CA GLU A 209 32.20 -1.74 -3.35
C GLU A 209 31.87 -0.26 -3.50
N ASP A 210 32.72 0.62 -2.96
CA ASP A 210 32.60 2.10 -3.10
C ASP A 210 31.21 2.68 -2.77
N GLY A 211 30.50 2.07 -1.81
CA GLY A 211 29.15 2.50 -1.40
C GLY A 211 28.05 2.09 -2.38
N PHE A 212 28.32 1.17 -3.30
CA PHE A 212 27.34 0.49 -4.13
C PHE A 212 27.27 -0.99 -3.74
N VAL A 213 26.08 -1.43 -3.34
CA VAL A 213 25.78 -2.84 -3.11
C VAL A 213 25.12 -3.38 -4.37
N PHE A 214 25.66 -4.45 -4.94
CA PHE A 214 25.12 -5.05 -6.16
C PHE A 214 25.15 -6.56 -6.12
N CYS A 215 24.22 -7.17 -6.85
CA CYS A 215 24.19 -8.61 -7.06
C CYS A 215 25.20 -8.95 -8.17
N HIS A 216 26.21 -9.76 -7.83
CA HIS A 216 27.23 -10.19 -8.80
C HIS A 216 26.80 -11.44 -9.58
N ASP A 217 25.86 -12.22 -9.04
CA ASP A 217 25.34 -13.41 -9.68
C ASP A 217 23.81 -13.51 -9.55
N VAL A 218 23.12 -13.01 -10.58
CA VAL A 218 21.66 -12.87 -10.58
C VAL A 218 20.95 -14.22 -10.73
N SER A 219 21.49 -15.14 -11.54
CA SER A 219 20.78 -16.39 -11.84
C SER A 219 20.59 -17.26 -10.59
N PRO A 220 21.62 -17.54 -9.78
CA PRO A 220 21.49 -18.25 -8.53
C PRO A 220 20.65 -17.51 -7.48
N LEU A 221 20.71 -16.18 -7.44
CA LEU A 221 19.84 -15.39 -6.55
C LEU A 221 18.36 -15.64 -6.88
N VAL A 222 17.98 -15.51 -8.15
CA VAL A 222 16.59 -15.68 -8.60
C VAL A 222 16.12 -17.13 -8.39
N ASN A 223 16.99 -18.11 -8.68
CA ASN A 223 16.72 -19.52 -8.42
C ASN A 223 16.56 -19.82 -6.92
N ALA A 224 17.40 -19.23 -6.06
CA ALA A 224 17.30 -19.38 -4.61
C ALA A 224 16.02 -18.75 -4.02
N LEU A 225 15.47 -17.74 -4.70
CA LEU A 225 14.16 -17.17 -4.38
C LEU A 225 12.98 -18.04 -4.89
N GLY A 226 13.27 -19.21 -5.49
CA GLY A 226 12.27 -20.16 -5.95
C GLY A 226 11.69 -19.85 -7.34
N CYS A 227 12.37 -19.05 -8.15
CA CYS A 227 11.93 -18.70 -9.50
C CYS A 227 12.97 -19.15 -10.54
N PRO A 228 12.58 -19.81 -11.65
CA PRO A 228 13.51 -20.06 -12.74
C PRO A 228 13.97 -18.74 -13.36
N TYR A 229 15.26 -18.60 -13.60
CA TYR A 229 15.81 -17.40 -14.21
C TYR A 229 15.92 -17.52 -15.74
N VAL A 230 15.10 -16.75 -16.45
CA VAL A 230 15.20 -16.53 -17.90
C VAL A 230 15.33 -15.03 -18.15
N PRO A 231 16.46 -14.51 -18.66
CA PRO A 231 16.68 -13.06 -18.78
C PRO A 231 15.56 -12.30 -19.50
N ASN A 232 14.99 -12.86 -20.57
CA ASN A 232 13.93 -12.22 -21.34
C ASN A 232 12.59 -12.07 -20.57
N ASP A 233 12.41 -12.79 -19.46
CA ASP A 233 11.24 -12.66 -18.60
C ASP A 233 11.37 -11.51 -17.59
N TRP A 234 12.52 -10.84 -17.56
CA TRP A 234 12.81 -9.74 -16.65
C TRP A 234 13.15 -8.46 -17.41
N ARG A 235 12.78 -7.34 -16.80
CA ARG A 235 13.22 -6.00 -17.22
C ARG A 235 13.97 -5.34 -16.07
N LEU A 236 14.99 -4.59 -16.41
CA LEU A 236 15.79 -3.81 -15.48
C LEU A 236 15.13 -2.46 -15.26
N PHE A 237 14.75 -2.18 -14.01
CA PHE A 237 14.30 -0.87 -13.58
C PHE A 237 15.43 -0.15 -12.84
N ILE A 238 15.81 1.03 -13.34
CA ILE A 238 16.77 1.92 -12.67
C ILE A 238 16.03 3.20 -12.29
N ASP A 239 16.11 3.52 -11.01
CA ASP A 239 15.50 4.73 -10.45
C ASP A 239 16.44 5.39 -9.47
N SER A 240 16.43 6.72 -9.44
CA SER A 240 17.20 7.49 -8.48
C SER A 240 16.31 8.49 -7.78
N SER A 241 16.50 8.57 -6.47
CA SER A 241 15.96 9.61 -5.62
C SER A 241 17.08 10.57 -5.22
N LYS A 242 16.73 11.64 -4.49
CA LYS A 242 17.73 12.52 -3.87
C LYS A 242 18.70 11.80 -2.92
N GLN A 243 18.31 10.63 -2.40
CA GLN A 243 19.04 9.92 -1.35
C GLN A 243 19.67 8.61 -1.82
N SER A 244 19.22 8.06 -2.94
CA SER A 244 19.64 6.72 -3.35
C SER A 244 19.47 6.46 -4.84
N LEU A 245 20.33 5.61 -5.38
CA LEU A 245 20.15 4.94 -6.66
C LEU A 245 19.74 3.48 -6.42
N LYS A 246 18.76 2.98 -7.18
CA LYS A 246 18.22 1.63 -7.07
C LYS A 246 18.16 0.95 -8.43
N CYS A 247 18.57 -0.31 -8.46
CA CYS A 247 18.46 -1.20 -9.62
C CYS A 247 17.63 -2.42 -9.20
N VAL A 248 16.55 -2.66 -9.91
CA VAL A 248 15.54 -3.66 -9.54
C VAL A 248 15.12 -4.43 -10.77
N LEU A 249 15.06 -5.76 -10.68
CA LEU A 249 14.47 -6.59 -11.72
C LEU A 249 12.96 -6.69 -11.50
N LEU A 250 12.21 -6.46 -12.57
CA LEU A 250 10.77 -6.59 -12.60
C LEU A 250 10.40 -7.74 -13.53
N HIS A 251 9.62 -8.69 -13.04
CA HIS A 251 9.15 -9.79 -13.87
C HIS A 251 8.07 -9.32 -14.85
N ASN A 252 8.18 -9.74 -16.10
CA ASN A 252 7.20 -9.44 -17.14
C ASN A 252 5.84 -10.06 -16.80
N GLY A 253 4.78 -9.25 -16.82
CA GLY A 253 3.45 -9.68 -16.36
C GLY A 253 3.28 -9.74 -14.83
N ASN A 254 4.24 -9.22 -14.04
CA ASN A 254 4.12 -9.04 -12.59
C ASN A 254 3.75 -10.33 -11.81
N LYS A 255 4.12 -11.51 -12.31
CA LYS A 255 3.86 -12.80 -11.63
C LYS A 255 4.71 -12.97 -10.36
N PHE A 256 5.93 -12.44 -10.38
CA PHE A 256 6.85 -12.49 -9.26
C PHE A 256 7.12 -11.08 -8.72
N SER A 257 7.48 -11.03 -7.44
CA SER A 257 7.92 -9.82 -6.76
C SER A 257 9.16 -9.23 -7.41
N SER A 258 9.32 -7.91 -7.29
CA SER A 258 10.51 -7.21 -7.75
C SER A 258 11.75 -7.64 -6.97
N ILE A 259 12.87 -7.89 -7.65
CA ILE A 259 14.11 -8.37 -7.04
C ILE A 259 15.14 -7.23 -7.06
N PRO A 260 15.57 -6.71 -5.90
CA PRO A 260 16.62 -5.69 -5.85
C PRO A 260 17.96 -6.32 -6.22
N ILE A 261 18.65 -5.72 -7.20
CA ILE A 261 19.97 -6.18 -7.65
C ILE A 261 21.05 -5.10 -7.51
N GLY A 262 20.69 -3.88 -7.15
CA GLY A 262 21.63 -2.81 -6.91
C GLY A 262 21.06 -1.70 -6.03
N HIS A 263 21.87 -1.18 -5.11
CA HIS A 263 21.51 -0.06 -4.25
C HIS A 263 22.75 0.76 -3.88
N SER A 264 22.66 2.08 -4.00
CA SER A 264 23.68 3.01 -3.48
C SER A 264 23.04 4.24 -2.88
N VAL A 265 23.65 4.78 -1.83
CA VAL A 265 23.31 6.11 -1.27
C VAL A 265 24.32 7.19 -1.68
N SER A 266 25.46 6.79 -2.23
CA SER A 266 26.55 7.68 -2.65
C SER A 266 26.49 8.02 -4.14
N LEU A 267 26.08 7.06 -4.98
CA LEU A 267 26.03 7.24 -6.41
C LEU A 267 24.91 8.21 -6.81
N LYS A 268 25.28 9.16 -7.68
CA LYS A 268 24.37 10.12 -8.31
C LYS A 268 24.10 9.73 -9.75
N GLU A 269 23.02 10.26 -10.31
CA GLU A 269 22.66 10.14 -11.73
C GLU A 269 23.68 10.85 -12.63
N ARG A 270 24.77 10.16 -12.94
CA ARG A 270 25.84 10.61 -13.84
C ARG A 270 26.18 9.48 -14.79
N TYR A 271 26.63 9.84 -15.98
CA TYR A 271 27.01 8.90 -17.02
C TYR A 271 28.03 7.85 -16.52
N ASP A 272 29.13 8.30 -15.92
CA ASP A 272 30.18 7.40 -15.40
C ASP A 272 29.67 6.45 -14.32
N ASN A 273 28.77 6.94 -13.45
CA ASN A 273 28.16 6.11 -12.41
C ASN A 273 27.22 5.06 -13.01
N MET A 274 26.43 5.42 -14.03
CA MET A 274 25.58 4.44 -14.72
C MET A 274 26.41 3.37 -15.44
N LYS A 275 27.58 3.76 -16.00
CA LYS A 275 28.53 2.82 -16.59
C LYS A 275 29.05 1.82 -15.55
N ILE A 276 29.42 2.29 -14.36
CA ILE A 276 29.83 1.43 -13.23
C ILE A 276 28.68 0.49 -12.85
N VAL A 277 27.47 1.02 -12.69
CA VAL A 277 26.29 0.23 -12.29
C VAL A 277 26.02 -0.90 -13.27
N LEU A 278 25.95 -0.61 -14.57
CA LEU A 278 25.69 -1.61 -15.61
C LEU A 278 26.80 -2.66 -15.71
N HIS A 279 28.06 -2.24 -15.52
CA HIS A 279 29.20 -3.14 -15.51
C HIS A 279 29.14 -4.10 -14.32
N LYS A 280 28.89 -3.59 -13.11
CA LYS A 280 28.87 -4.38 -11.87
C LYS A 280 27.72 -5.40 -11.81
N ILE A 281 26.56 -5.08 -12.38
CA ILE A 281 25.43 -6.03 -12.49
C ILE A 281 25.52 -6.95 -13.72
N ASN A 282 26.65 -6.95 -14.44
CA ASN A 282 26.87 -7.75 -15.64
C ASN A 282 25.77 -7.60 -16.70
N TYR A 283 25.27 -6.37 -16.92
CA TYR A 283 24.12 -6.11 -17.80
C TYR A 283 24.26 -6.78 -19.18
N ASN A 284 25.45 -6.73 -19.79
CA ASN A 284 25.70 -7.27 -21.12
C ASN A 284 25.44 -8.78 -21.24
N GLN A 285 25.56 -9.54 -20.15
CA GLN A 285 25.29 -10.98 -20.16
C GLN A 285 23.79 -11.29 -20.23
N HIS A 286 22.96 -10.39 -19.68
CA HIS A 286 21.53 -10.59 -19.56
C HIS A 286 20.75 -9.85 -20.65
N ASN A 287 21.27 -8.69 -21.08
CA ASN A 287 20.71 -7.84 -22.12
C ASN A 287 19.21 -7.54 -21.90
N TRP A 288 18.86 -7.26 -20.63
CA TRP A 288 17.49 -6.98 -20.22
C TRP A 288 16.95 -5.77 -20.96
N VAL A 289 15.64 -5.76 -21.16
CA VAL A 289 14.95 -4.53 -21.50
C VAL A 289 14.98 -3.59 -20.29
N ILE A 290 15.25 -2.30 -20.49
CA ILE A 290 15.39 -1.30 -19.44
C ILE A 290 14.16 -0.40 -19.38
N CYS A 291 13.68 -0.15 -18.18
CA CYS A 291 12.76 0.94 -17.87
C CYS A 291 13.34 1.83 -16.78
N GLY A 292 12.97 3.11 -16.81
CA GLY A 292 13.43 4.10 -15.84
C GLY A 292 12.66 5.39 -16.03
N ASP A 293 12.98 6.39 -15.23
CA ASP A 293 12.54 7.74 -15.55
C ASP A 293 13.20 8.23 -16.86
N LEU A 294 12.67 9.32 -17.42
CA LEU A 294 13.22 9.88 -18.67
C LEU A 294 14.67 10.34 -18.49
N LYS A 295 15.07 10.74 -17.28
CA LYS A 295 16.40 11.28 -17.01
C LYS A 295 17.46 10.19 -17.04
N ILE A 296 17.22 9.07 -16.38
CA ILE A 296 18.04 7.86 -16.42
C ILE A 296 18.15 7.38 -17.87
N ILE A 297 17.03 7.30 -18.61
CA ILE A 297 17.06 6.90 -20.03
C ILE A 297 17.93 7.84 -20.85
N CYS A 298 17.78 9.17 -20.72
CA CYS A 298 18.64 10.13 -21.40
C CYS A 298 20.13 9.92 -21.08
N ILE A 299 20.48 9.66 -19.81
CA ILE A 299 21.86 9.41 -19.39
C ILE A 299 22.40 8.12 -20.02
N LEU A 300 21.60 7.04 -20.00
CA LEU A 300 21.96 5.75 -20.60
C LEU A 300 22.19 5.86 -22.11
N LEU A 301 21.46 6.74 -22.79
CA LEU A 301 21.60 7.02 -24.21
C LEU A 301 22.64 8.10 -24.53
N GLY A 302 23.42 8.54 -23.54
CA GLY A 302 24.51 9.51 -23.71
C GLY A 302 24.06 10.93 -24.04
N GLN A 303 22.78 11.25 -23.80
CA GLN A 303 22.22 12.57 -24.07
C GLN A 303 22.67 13.60 -23.04
N GLN A 304 22.85 14.83 -23.51
CA GLN A 304 23.09 15.99 -22.67
C GLN A 304 21.86 16.30 -21.81
N SER A 305 22.09 16.51 -20.51
CA SER A 305 21.05 16.93 -19.57
C SER A 305 20.75 18.43 -19.63
N GLY A 306 19.59 18.84 -19.11
CA GLY A 306 19.17 20.24 -19.04
C GLY A 306 18.28 20.68 -20.20
N TYR A 307 18.18 21.99 -20.42
CA TYR A 307 17.35 22.58 -21.48
C TYR A 307 18.08 22.55 -22.84
N THR A 308 18.11 21.37 -23.45
CA THR A 308 18.82 21.11 -24.72
C THR A 308 17.92 21.32 -25.92
N LYS A 309 18.51 21.57 -27.11
CA LYS A 309 17.75 21.83 -28.34
C LYS A 309 16.94 20.60 -28.79
N TYR A 310 17.52 19.41 -28.69
CA TYR A 310 16.89 18.15 -29.09
C TYR A 310 16.82 17.18 -27.88
N PRO A 311 15.88 17.41 -26.93
CA PRO A 311 15.83 16.65 -25.69
C PRO A 311 15.21 15.25 -25.85
N CYS A 312 14.45 15.01 -26.92
CA CYS A 312 13.83 13.71 -27.18
C CYS A 312 14.86 12.70 -27.70
N PHE A 313 14.88 11.49 -27.14
CA PHE A 313 15.69 10.37 -27.63
C PHE A 313 15.04 9.61 -28.79
N LEU A 314 13.75 9.81 -29.08
CA LEU A 314 13.06 9.15 -30.19
C LEU A 314 13.03 9.99 -31.47
N CYS A 315 13.00 11.31 -31.35
CA CYS A 315 12.87 12.21 -32.49
C CYS A 315 13.70 13.48 -32.30
N LEU A 316 13.87 14.22 -33.39
CA LEU A 316 14.58 15.49 -33.46
C LEU A 316 13.64 16.66 -33.19
N TRP A 317 12.82 16.54 -32.14
CA TRP A 317 11.97 17.62 -31.67
C TRP A 317 12.82 18.82 -31.26
N ASP A 318 12.65 19.95 -31.95
CA ASP A 318 13.40 21.17 -31.68
C ASP A 318 12.70 21.98 -30.59
N SER A 319 13.22 21.88 -29.36
CA SER A 319 12.72 22.60 -28.21
C SER A 319 12.92 24.12 -28.32
N ARG A 320 13.53 24.65 -29.38
CA ARG A 320 13.70 26.10 -29.59
C ARG A 320 12.72 26.64 -30.63
N ALA A 321 12.07 25.78 -31.41
CA ALA A 321 11.12 26.14 -32.45
C ALA A 321 9.70 26.47 -31.89
N LYS A 322 9.62 27.49 -31.02
CA LYS A 322 8.37 27.84 -30.29
C LYS A 322 7.16 28.10 -31.18
N SER A 323 7.37 28.64 -32.38
CA SER A 323 6.32 28.90 -33.37
C SER A 323 5.72 27.62 -33.96
N GLU A 324 6.47 26.51 -33.95
CA GLU A 324 6.09 25.24 -34.55
C GLU A 324 5.53 24.22 -33.54
N TYR A 325 5.61 24.50 -32.23
CA TYR A 325 5.29 23.53 -31.17
C TYR A 325 3.91 22.86 -31.31
N TYR A 326 2.90 23.64 -31.68
CA TYR A 326 1.50 23.17 -31.74
C TYR A 326 0.99 22.95 -33.17
N SER A 327 1.71 23.45 -34.18
CA SER A 327 1.35 23.28 -35.59
C SER A 327 2.02 22.06 -36.21
N ARG A 328 3.23 21.72 -35.76
CA ARG A 328 4.00 20.60 -36.29
C ARG A 328 3.74 19.32 -35.51
N GLN A 329 3.00 18.41 -36.13
CA GLN A 329 2.65 17.12 -35.53
C GLN A 329 3.80 16.09 -35.59
N SER A 330 4.60 16.11 -36.66
CA SER A 330 5.66 15.12 -36.89
C SER A 330 7.05 15.74 -36.93
N TRP A 331 7.96 15.15 -36.15
CA TRP A 331 9.38 15.50 -36.13
C TRP A 331 10.20 14.34 -36.69
N PRO A 332 11.33 14.60 -37.36
CA PRO A 332 12.18 13.53 -37.91
C PRO A 332 12.59 12.55 -36.82
N ALA A 333 12.57 11.26 -37.12
CA ALA A 333 13.02 10.23 -36.18
C ALA A 333 14.51 10.40 -35.88
N ARG A 334 14.90 10.12 -34.63
CA ARG A 334 16.32 10.08 -34.23
C ARG A 334 16.85 8.68 -34.53
N THR A 335 17.52 8.52 -35.66
CA THR A 335 18.06 7.24 -36.10
C THR A 335 19.43 6.91 -35.52
N ASN A 336 20.26 7.93 -35.29
CA ASN A 336 21.65 7.77 -34.85
C ASN A 336 21.93 8.57 -33.58
N LEU A 337 22.81 8.02 -32.72
CA LEU A 337 23.30 8.63 -31.47
C LEU A 337 24.80 8.94 -31.58
N ASN A 338 25.19 9.68 -32.61
CA ASN A 338 26.58 10.05 -32.83
C ASN A 338 27.01 11.13 -31.83
N VAL A 339 28.12 10.90 -31.13
CA VAL A 339 28.67 11.86 -30.16
C VAL A 339 28.99 13.19 -30.83
N GLY A 340 28.57 14.30 -30.21
CA GLY A 340 28.71 15.65 -30.73
C GLY A 340 27.54 16.13 -31.60
N ASP A 341 26.67 15.24 -32.08
CA ASP A 341 25.49 15.60 -32.87
C ASP A 341 24.22 15.65 -32.00
N LYS A 342 23.31 16.59 -32.31
CA LYS A 342 21.95 16.72 -31.73
C LYS A 342 21.85 16.39 -30.23
N ASN A 343 22.73 17.02 -29.43
CA ASN A 343 22.77 16.90 -27.97
C ASN A 343 23.17 15.52 -27.43
N ILE A 344 23.90 14.72 -28.20
CA ILE A 344 24.60 13.52 -27.70
C ILE A 344 26.02 13.93 -27.28
N ILE A 345 26.39 13.66 -26.03
CA ILE A 345 27.71 14.03 -25.48
C ILE A 345 28.54 12.81 -25.06
N HIS A 346 27.92 11.65 -24.95
CA HIS A 346 28.57 10.38 -24.67
C HIS A 346 28.02 9.29 -25.57
N GLU A 347 28.77 8.21 -25.74
CA GLU A 347 28.28 7.02 -26.41
C GLU A 347 27.12 6.38 -25.60
N PRO A 348 26.11 5.78 -26.24
CA PRO A 348 25.08 5.05 -25.53
C PRO A 348 25.67 3.88 -24.73
N LEU A 349 25.33 3.77 -23.45
CA LEU A 349 25.73 2.65 -22.60
C LEU A 349 24.94 1.36 -22.91
N VAL A 350 23.79 1.51 -23.57
CA VAL A 350 22.83 0.44 -23.86
C VAL A 350 22.26 0.63 -25.25
N ASP A 351 21.83 -0.46 -25.87
CA ASP A 351 21.12 -0.44 -27.15
C ASP A 351 19.80 0.34 -27.01
N PRO A 352 19.55 1.38 -27.84
CA PRO A 352 18.27 2.11 -27.85
C PRO A 352 17.04 1.21 -28.00
N LEU A 353 17.16 0.07 -28.68
CA LEU A 353 16.07 -0.90 -28.85
C LEU A 353 15.72 -1.64 -27.55
N LYS A 354 16.60 -1.57 -26.54
CA LYS A 354 16.36 -2.15 -25.21
C LYS A 354 15.66 -1.17 -24.26
N ILE A 355 15.37 0.06 -24.67
CA ILE A 355 14.67 1.03 -23.83
C ILE A 355 13.15 0.90 -23.97
N LEU A 356 12.45 0.78 -22.83
CA LEU A 356 11.00 0.95 -22.75
C LEU A 356 10.66 2.40 -22.41
N LEU A 357 9.70 2.93 -23.16
CA LEU A 357 9.05 4.18 -22.79
C LEU A 357 8.37 4.04 -21.43
N PRO A 358 8.56 4.97 -20.48
CA PRO A 358 7.91 4.92 -19.19
C PRO A 358 6.51 5.56 -19.24
N PRO A 359 5.42 4.78 -19.43
CA PRO A 359 4.10 5.37 -19.69
C PRO A 359 3.59 6.11 -18.46
N LEU A 360 3.94 5.62 -17.26
CA LEU A 360 3.59 6.27 -16.00
C LEU A 360 4.19 7.68 -15.92
N HIS A 361 5.50 7.84 -16.17
CA HIS A 361 6.16 9.15 -16.13
C HIS A 361 5.59 10.12 -17.18
N ILE A 362 5.24 9.62 -18.37
CA ILE A 362 4.58 10.41 -19.41
C ILE A 362 3.20 10.87 -18.93
N LYS A 363 2.35 9.97 -18.43
CA LYS A 363 1.02 10.29 -17.91
C LYS A 363 1.07 11.31 -16.77
N LEU A 364 1.99 11.13 -15.82
CA LEU A 364 2.21 12.07 -14.72
C LEU A 364 2.63 13.46 -15.24
N GLY A 365 3.54 13.51 -16.22
CA GLY A 365 3.98 14.75 -16.85
C GLY A 365 2.87 15.49 -17.60
N LEU A 366 2.07 14.77 -18.38
CA LEU A 366 0.93 15.31 -19.12
C LEU A 366 -0.14 15.88 -18.18
N MET A 367 -0.52 15.13 -17.15
CA MET A 367 -1.49 15.60 -16.15
C MET A 367 -1.00 16.87 -15.46
N LYS A 368 0.29 16.92 -15.11
CA LYS A 368 0.91 18.09 -14.49
C LYS A 368 0.82 19.33 -15.39
N GLN A 369 1.12 19.17 -16.68
CA GLN A 369 1.04 20.26 -17.65
C GLN A 369 -0.41 20.70 -17.89
N PHE A 370 -1.33 19.75 -18.04
CA PHE A 370 -2.75 20.02 -18.21
C PHE A 370 -3.31 20.85 -17.05
N VAL A 371 -3.15 20.39 -15.80
CA VAL A 371 -3.69 21.13 -14.64
C VAL A 371 -3.01 22.48 -14.46
N ARG A 372 -1.72 22.62 -14.79
CA ARG A 372 -1.05 23.92 -14.78
C ARG A 372 -1.64 24.89 -15.79
N ALA A 373 -2.02 24.41 -16.97
CA ALA A 373 -2.60 25.22 -18.04
C ALA A 373 -4.09 25.57 -17.82
N LEU A 374 -4.82 24.80 -17.02
CA LEU A 374 -6.23 25.09 -16.70
C LEU A 374 -6.42 26.48 -16.08
N ASP A 375 -7.56 27.10 -16.39
CA ASP A 375 -8.02 28.27 -15.65
C ASP A 375 -8.29 27.89 -14.19
N LYS A 376 -7.67 28.61 -13.25
CA LYS A 376 -7.78 28.34 -11.82
C LYS A 376 -9.13 28.75 -11.24
N GLU A 377 -9.88 29.58 -11.95
CA GLU A 377 -11.26 29.95 -11.60
C GLU A 377 -12.30 29.14 -12.39
N GLY A 378 -11.85 28.37 -13.39
CA GLY A 378 -12.67 27.56 -14.27
C GLY A 378 -13.29 26.34 -13.58
N ASN A 379 -14.39 25.85 -14.17
CA ASN A 379 -15.17 24.74 -13.62
C ASN A 379 -14.36 23.44 -13.53
N CYS A 380 -13.49 23.17 -14.50
CA CYS A 380 -12.62 21.98 -14.51
C CYS A 380 -11.65 21.96 -13.32
N PHE A 381 -11.00 23.09 -13.01
CA PHE A 381 -10.09 23.17 -11.87
C PHE A 381 -10.84 23.13 -10.52
N LYS A 382 -12.02 23.74 -10.44
CA LYS A 382 -12.91 23.64 -9.26
C LYS A 382 -13.31 22.19 -9.00
N TYR A 383 -13.72 21.46 -10.04
CA TYR A 383 -14.06 20.05 -9.94
C TYR A 383 -12.88 19.20 -9.43
N ILE A 384 -11.66 19.39 -9.97
CA ILE A 384 -10.44 18.73 -9.48
C ILE A 384 -10.21 19.04 -7.99
N THR A 385 -10.45 20.29 -7.59
CA THR A 385 -10.23 20.76 -6.22
C THR A 385 -11.21 20.14 -5.23
N GLU A 386 -12.48 20.04 -5.61
CA GLU A 386 -13.51 19.37 -4.82
C GLU A 386 -13.26 17.87 -4.71
N LYS A 387 -12.95 17.21 -5.84
CA LYS A 387 -12.70 15.77 -5.88
C LYS A 387 -11.47 15.35 -5.07
N PHE A 388 -10.43 16.18 -5.08
CA PHE A 388 -9.20 15.97 -4.32
C PHE A 388 -9.04 17.01 -3.20
N TYR A 389 -10.11 17.23 -2.42
CA TYR A 389 -10.13 18.21 -1.32
C TYR A 389 -9.05 17.95 -0.25
N TYR A 390 -8.63 16.69 -0.07
CA TYR A 390 -7.62 16.26 0.89
C TYR A 390 -6.16 16.56 0.46
N LEU A 391 -5.92 16.92 -0.82
CA LEU A 391 -4.60 17.36 -1.26
C LEU A 391 -4.37 18.82 -0.87
N SER A 392 -3.09 19.22 -0.73
CA SER A 392 -2.78 20.63 -0.50
C SER A 392 -3.06 21.47 -1.76
N ASP A 393 -3.34 22.75 -1.56
CA ASP A 393 -3.57 23.67 -2.68
C ASP A 393 -2.37 23.77 -3.63
N GLU A 394 -1.16 23.70 -3.10
CA GLU A 394 0.06 23.72 -3.90
C GLU A 394 0.14 22.49 -4.80
N LYS A 395 -0.19 21.30 -4.28
CA LYS A 395 -0.21 20.06 -5.08
C LYS A 395 -1.26 20.12 -6.18
N ARG A 396 -2.47 20.59 -5.85
CA ARG A 396 -3.56 20.77 -6.82
C ARG A 396 -3.17 21.75 -7.93
N LYS A 397 -2.73 22.96 -7.56
CA LYS A 397 -2.30 23.99 -8.54
C LYS A 397 -1.11 23.55 -9.38
N ALA A 398 -0.18 22.81 -8.78
CA ALA A 398 0.99 22.31 -9.48
C ALA A 398 0.70 21.09 -10.37
N GLY A 399 -0.47 20.47 -10.26
CA GLY A 399 -0.86 19.27 -11.00
C GLY A 399 -0.15 18.00 -10.53
N ILE A 400 0.16 17.90 -9.23
CA ILE A 400 0.89 16.77 -8.65
C ILE A 400 -0.11 15.74 -8.13
N PHE A 401 -0.30 14.68 -8.91
CA PHE A 401 -1.17 13.54 -8.62
C PHE A 401 -0.40 12.23 -8.72
N ASP A 402 -0.88 11.18 -8.06
CA ASP A 402 -0.40 9.82 -8.24
C ASP A 402 -1.17 9.05 -9.33
N GLY A 403 -0.67 7.87 -9.69
CA GLY A 403 -1.28 7.03 -10.73
C GLY A 403 -2.74 6.64 -10.45
N PRO A 404 -3.11 6.22 -9.21
CA PRO A 404 -4.50 6.01 -8.83
C PRO A 404 -5.41 7.24 -9.02
N GLN A 405 -4.98 8.42 -8.56
CA GLN A 405 -5.74 9.67 -8.68
C GLN A 405 -6.02 10.03 -10.14
N ILE A 406 -5.00 9.95 -11.00
CA ILE A 406 -5.17 10.22 -12.45
C ILE A 406 -6.18 9.24 -13.06
N ARG A 407 -6.09 7.95 -12.74
CA ARG A 407 -7.05 6.95 -13.23
C ARG A 407 -8.48 7.22 -12.76
N GLN A 408 -8.65 7.68 -11.52
CA GLN A 408 -9.95 8.06 -10.98
C GLN A 408 -10.52 9.32 -11.66
N LEU A 409 -9.66 10.24 -12.07
CA LEU A 409 -10.04 11.47 -12.77
C LEU A 409 -10.46 11.16 -14.22
N VAL A 410 -9.61 10.44 -14.96
CA VAL A 410 -9.82 10.10 -16.39
C VAL A 410 -11.06 9.23 -16.61
N ARG A 411 -11.44 8.41 -15.63
CA ARG A 411 -12.63 7.53 -15.72
C ARG A 411 -13.95 8.22 -15.34
N ASP A 412 -13.91 9.46 -14.85
CA ASP A 412 -15.11 10.13 -14.38
C ASP A 412 -15.70 11.01 -15.46
N ASP A 413 -16.89 10.67 -15.92
CA ASP A 413 -17.58 11.45 -16.95
C ASP A 413 -17.86 12.89 -16.51
N ASN A 414 -18.04 13.14 -15.20
CA ASN A 414 -18.23 14.50 -14.68
C ASN A 414 -16.97 15.36 -14.85
N PHE A 415 -15.78 14.74 -14.81
CA PHE A 415 -14.55 15.45 -15.10
C PHE A 415 -14.52 15.91 -16.56
N SER A 416 -14.83 15.02 -17.50
CA SER A 416 -14.92 15.35 -18.92
C SER A 416 -15.98 16.42 -19.20
N ASN A 417 -17.13 16.35 -18.52
CA ASN A 417 -18.21 17.32 -18.64
C ASN A 417 -17.87 18.69 -18.03
N SER A 418 -16.92 18.75 -17.09
CA SER A 418 -16.47 20.01 -16.48
C SER A 418 -15.55 20.84 -17.39
N MET A 419 -15.05 20.25 -18.49
CA MET A 419 -14.14 20.90 -19.43
C MET A 419 -14.88 21.74 -20.48
N ILE A 420 -14.38 22.94 -20.78
CA ILE A 420 -14.88 23.73 -21.92
C ILE A 420 -14.35 23.19 -23.26
N CYS A 421 -14.93 23.58 -24.39
CA CYS A 421 -14.52 23.09 -25.72
C CYS A 421 -13.01 23.23 -25.98
N LYS A 422 -12.34 24.29 -25.52
CA LYS A 422 -10.88 24.45 -25.65
C LYS A 422 -10.06 23.48 -24.78
N GLU A 423 -10.61 23.04 -23.66
CA GLU A 423 -10.00 22.05 -22.75
C GLU A 423 -10.29 20.62 -23.19
N ASN A 424 -11.33 20.42 -24.01
CA ASN A 424 -11.80 19.13 -24.51
C ASN A 424 -11.22 18.76 -25.90
N VAL A 425 -10.62 19.72 -26.60
CA VAL A 425 -10.05 19.52 -27.95
C VAL A 425 -8.73 18.76 -27.83
N HIS A 426 -8.79 17.47 -28.17
CA HIS A 426 -7.76 16.42 -28.10
C HIS A 426 -7.75 15.61 -26.80
N GLY A 427 -8.92 15.03 -26.49
CA GLY A 427 -9.09 13.69 -25.94
C GLY A 427 -8.01 13.24 -24.97
N MET A 428 -8.28 13.37 -23.67
CA MET A 428 -7.63 12.59 -22.62
C MET A 428 -8.00 11.09 -22.73
N HIS A 429 -7.73 10.47 -23.87
CA HIS A 429 -7.66 9.01 -24.00
C HIS A 429 -6.26 8.57 -23.53
N LEU A 430 -5.96 8.73 -22.23
CA LEU A 430 -4.65 8.41 -21.63
C LEU A 430 -4.50 6.94 -21.25
#